data_AF-A0A4Q1UDK2-F1
#
_entry.id   AF-A0A4Q1UDK2-F1
#
_cell.length_a   1.000
_cell.length_b   1.000
_cell.length_c   1.000
_cell.angle_alpha   90.00
_cell.angle_beta   90.00
_cell.angle_gamma   90.00
#
_symmetry.space_group_name_H-M   'P 1'
#
loop_
_entity.id
_entity.type
_entity.pdbx_description
1 polymer ?
#
loop_
_entity_poly.entity_id
_entity_poly.type
_entity_poly.pdbx_seq_one_letter_code
_entity_poly.pdbx_strand_id
1 'polypeptide(L)' 'MADTTVTYLRFNNDQYKKIKELADFHGVSVTKYMREAILERLEDEEDYNDAMANLSSSHGETVSSAEIRTRLALS' A
#
# COMPACT_ATOMS: atom_id res chain seq x y z
N MET A 1 -18.33 10.66 -14.83
CA MET A 1 -18.25 9.78 -13.64
C MET A 1 -17.23 8.71 -13.99
N ALA A 2 -16.31 8.35 -13.10
CA ALA A 2 -15.39 7.24 -13.38
C ALA A 2 -16.21 5.96 -13.52
N ASP A 3 -15.83 5.08 -14.46
CA ASP A 3 -16.49 3.79 -14.62
C ASP A 3 -16.20 2.93 -13.38
N THR A 4 -17.27 2.51 -12.68
CA THR A 4 -17.16 1.70 -11.46
C THR A 4 -17.66 0.29 -11.69
N THR A 5 -16.89 -0.69 -11.22
CA THR A 5 -17.27 -2.12 -11.23
C THR A 5 -17.71 -2.55 -9.83
N VAL A 6 -18.74 -3.41 -9.76
CA VAL A 6 -19.16 -4.07 -8.52
C VAL A 6 -18.55 -5.47 -8.46
N THR A 7 -17.91 -5.78 -7.34
CA THR A 7 -17.28 -7.08 -7.09
C THR A 7 -17.93 -7.74 -5.88
N TYR A 8 -18.21 -9.05 -5.98
CA TYR A 8 -18.71 -9.86 -4.87
C TYR A 8 -17.60 -10.76 -4.33
N LEU A 9 -17.39 -10.72 -3.02
CA LEU A 9 -16.44 -11.58 -2.31
C LEU A 9 -17.20 -12.50 -1.37
N ARG A 10 -16.73 -13.74 -1.23
CA ARG A 10 -17.29 -14.72 -0.29
C ARG A 10 -16.31 -14.98 0.84
N PHE A 11 -16.80 -14.81 2.06
CA PHE A 11 -16.11 -15.12 3.30
C PHE A 11 -16.97 -16.05 4.13
N ASN A 12 -16.36 -16.93 4.91
CA ASN A 12 -17.09 -17.59 5.98
C ASN A 12 -17.36 -16.60 7.13
N ASN A 13 -18.23 -16.99 8.07
CA ASN A 13 -18.64 -16.12 9.17
C ASN A 13 -17.47 -15.66 10.04
N ASP A 14 -16.49 -16.54 10.30
CA ASP A 14 -15.35 -16.21 11.16
C ASP A 14 -14.39 -15.22 10.48
N GLN A 15 -14.15 -15.40 9.19
CA GLN A 15 -13.36 -14.46 8.38
C GLN A 15 -14.05 -13.10 8.34
N TYR A 16 -15.35 -13.06 8.06
CA TYR A 16 -16.09 -11.80 7.99
C TYR A 16 -16.17 -11.09 9.34
N LYS A 17 -16.30 -11.84 10.45
CA LYS A 17 -16.25 -11.29 11.80
C LYS A 17 -14.92 -10.58 12.08
N LYS A 18 -13.80 -11.21 11.75
CA LYS A 18 -12.47 -10.59 11.90
C LYS A 18 -12.30 -9.33 11.05
N ILE A 19 -12.78 -9.35 9.81
CA ILE A 19 -12.77 -8.17 8.93
C ILE A 19 -13.58 -7.03 9.56
N LYS A 20 -14.75 -7.34 10.14
CA LYS A 20 -15.58 -6.36 10.81
C LYS A 20 -14.90 -5.76 12.04
N GLU A 21 -14.30 -6.60 12.89
CA GLU A 21 -13.56 -6.15 14.07
C GLU A 21 -12.40 -5.21 13.71
N LEU A 22 -11.67 -5.51 12.62
CA LEU A 22 -10.61 -4.64 12.12
C LEU A 22 -11.17 -3.33 11.55
N ALA A 23 -12.22 -3.38 10.73
CA ALA A 23 -12.86 -2.18 10.20
C ALA A 23 -13.36 -1.24 11.33
N ASP A 24 -13.97 -1.82 12.37
CA ASP A 24 -14.43 -1.10 13.56
C ASP A 24 -13.24 -0.48 14.33
N PHE A 25 -12.13 -1.22 14.49
CA PHE A 25 -10.89 -0.73 15.11
C PHE A 25 -10.30 0.47 14.36
N HIS A 26 -10.32 0.45 13.02
CA HIS A 26 -9.84 1.53 12.17
C HIS A 26 -10.88 2.67 11.98
N GLY A 27 -12.09 2.55 12.54
CA GLY A 27 -13.13 3.58 12.44
C GLY A 27 -13.69 3.77 11.03
N VAL A 28 -13.68 2.72 10.20
CA VAL A 28 -14.13 2.75 8.80
C VAL A 28 -15.22 1.71 8.53
N SER A 29 -15.96 1.86 7.42
CA SER A 29 -16.91 0.81 7.01
C SER A 29 -16.16 -0.44 6.55
N VAL A 30 -16.79 -1.62 6.71
CA VAL A 30 -16.26 -2.89 6.20
C VAL A 30 -15.92 -2.83 4.71
N THR A 31 -16.76 -2.18 3.91
CA THR A 31 -16.52 -2.00 2.47
C THR A 31 -15.32 -1.12 2.17
N LYS A 32 -15.10 -0.05 2.95
CA LYS A 32 -13.93 0.81 2.81
C LYS A 32 -12.66 0.05 3.20
N TYR A 33 -12.69 -0.63 4.34
CA TYR A 33 -11.58 -1.46 4.82
C TYR A 33 -11.15 -2.51 3.78
N MET A 34 -12.10 -3.26 3.22
CA MET A 34 -11.81 -4.26 2.19
C MET A 34 -11.26 -3.62 0.90
N ARG A 35 -11.75 -2.44 0.51
CA ARG A 35 -11.25 -1.71 -0.66
C ARG A 35 -9.81 -1.27 -0.43
N GLU A 36 -9.53 -0.65 0.71
CA GLU A 36 -8.18 -0.17 1.06
C GLU A 36 -7.19 -1.33 1.12
N ALA A 37 -7.53 -2.43 1.79
CA ALA A 37 -6.65 -3.60 1.85
C ALA A 37 -6.30 -4.21 0.48
N ILE A 38 -7.19 -4.11 -0.51
CA ILE A 38 -6.90 -4.56 -1.89
C ILE A 38 -6.01 -3.55 -2.62
N LEU A 39 -6.26 -2.25 -2.43
CA LEU A 39 -5.47 -1.19 -3.07
C LEU A 39 -4.04 -1.13 -2.51
N GLU A 40 -3.88 -1.23 -1.19
CA GLU A 40 -2.56 -1.31 -0.54
C GLU A 40 -1.73 -2.46 -1.14
N ARG A 41 -2.35 -3.60 -1.42
CA ARG A 41 -1.65 -4.75 -1.99
C ARG A 41 -1.21 -4.55 -3.45
N LEU A 42 -1.87 -3.66 -4.20
CA LEU A 42 -1.44 -3.23 -5.53
C LEU A 42 -0.30 -2.23 -5.42
N GLU A 43 -0.44 -1.23 -4.53
CA GLU A 43 0.60 -0.23 -4.24
C GLU A 43 1.90 -0.92 -3.79
N ASP A 44 1.83 -1.92 -2.91
CA ASP A 44 3.00 -2.71 -2.47
C ASP A 44 3.78 -3.35 -3.63
N GLU A 45 3.09 -3.84 -4.67
CA GLU A 45 3.73 -4.45 -5.84
C GLU A 45 4.32 -3.40 -6.78
N GLU A 46 3.64 -2.26 -6.94
CA GLU A 46 4.16 -1.12 -7.70
C GLU A 46 5.43 -0.57 -7.03
N ASP A 47 5.39 -0.32 -5.72
CA ASP A 47 6.51 0.14 -4.92
C ASP A 47 7.69 -0.84 -4.95
N TYR A 48 7.43 -2.14 -4.90
CA TYR A 48 8.47 -3.15 -5.04
C TYR A 48 9.18 -3.07 -6.40
N ASN A 49 8.40 -2.96 -7.50
CA ASN A 49 8.96 -2.86 -8.84
C ASN A 49 9.78 -1.57 -9.02
N ASP A 50 9.29 -0.45 -8.49
CA ASP A 50 10.01 0.82 -8.52
C ASP A 50 11.31 0.76 -7.70
N ALA A 51 11.28 0.11 -6.54
CA ALA A 51 12.49 -0.14 -5.75
C ALA A 51 13.51 -0.99 -6.52
N MET A 52 13.07 -2.04 -7.20
CA MET A 52 13.94 -2.89 -8.03
C MET A 52 14.52 -2.13 -9.24
N ALA A 53 13.73 -1.27 -9.88
CA ALA A 53 14.19 -0.41 -10.97
C ALA A 53 15.25 0.58 -10.51
N ASN A 54 15.05 1.20 -9.34
CA ASN A 54 16.02 2.11 -8.72
C ASN A 54 17.33 1.40 -8.39
N LEU A 55 17.28 0.20 -7.79
CA LEU A 55 18.47 -0.61 -7.50
C LEU A 55 19.23 -1.02 -8.77
N SER A 56 18.50 -1.40 -9.82
CA SER A 56 19.11 -1.75 -11.10
C SER A 56 19.79 -0.55 -11.74
N SER A 57 19.14 0.61 -11.69
CA SER A 57 19.65 1.86 -12.27
C SER A 57 20.83 2.44 -11.50
N SER A 58 20.93 2.19 -10.19
CA SER A 58 22.05 2.66 -9.39
C SER A 58 23.34 1.91 -9.66
N HIS A 59 23.32 0.76 -10.34
CA HIS A 59 24.51 -0.08 -10.57
C HIS A 59 25.29 -0.42 -9.27
N GLY A 60 24.60 -0.45 -8.12
CA GLY A 60 25.23 -0.67 -6.81
C GLY A 60 25.83 0.59 -6.16
N GLU A 61 25.69 1.76 -6.78
CA GLU A 61 26.06 3.04 -6.17
C GLU A 61 25.09 3.39 -5.04
N THR A 62 25.65 3.91 -3.95
CA THR A 62 24.89 4.35 -2.78
C THR A 62 25.28 5.78 -2.44
N VAL A 63 24.34 6.54 -1.91
CA VAL A 63 24.55 7.92 -1.46
C VAL A 63 24.58 7.97 0.07
N SER A 64 25.41 8.84 0.62
CA SER A 64 25.50 8.99 2.07
C SER A 64 24.26 9.67 2.66
N SER A 65 23.98 9.43 3.93
CA SER A 65 22.88 10.11 4.63
C SER A 65 23.08 11.63 4.70
N ALA A 66 24.33 12.09 4.79
CA ALA A 66 24.67 13.52 4.77
C ALA A 66 24.31 14.15 3.42
N GLU A 67 24.67 13.48 2.32
CA GLU A 67 24.35 13.93 0.97
C GLU A 67 22.84 14.02 0.74
N ILE A 68 22.06 13.03 1.20
CA ILE A 68 20.60 13.07 1.12
C ILE A 68 20.02 14.25 1.91
N ARG A 69 20.53 14.51 3.12
CA ARG A 69 20.08 15.67 3.93
C ARG A 69 20.32 17.00 3.21
N THR A 70 21.48 17.16 2.57
CA THR A 70 21.78 18.33 1.75
C THR A 70 20.81 18.45 0.58
N ARG A 71 20.56 17.35 -0.18
CA ARG A 71 19.63 17.34 -1.32
C ARG A 71 18.20 17.71 -0.92
N LEU A 72 17.75 17.29 0.26
CA LEU A 72 16.40 17.53 0.77
C LEU A 72 16.27 18.85 1.56
N ALA A 73 17.32 19.67 1.63
CA ALA A 73 17.35 20.91 2.43
C ALA A 73 16.99 20.68 3.92
N LEU A 74 17.42 19.54 4.48
CA LEU A 74 17.23 19.18 5.88
C LEU A 74 18.45 19.51 6.76
N SER A 75 19.41 20.25 6.23
CA SER A 75 20.67 20.68 6.84
C SER A 75 21.12 22.03 6.30
#